data_AF-A0A229T333-F1
#
_entry.id   AF-A0A229T333-F1
#
_cell.length_a   1.000
_cell.length_b   1.000
_cell.length_c   1.000
_cell.angle_alpha   90.00
_cell.angle_beta   90.00
_cell.angle_gamma   90.00
#
_symmetry.space_group_name_H-M   'P 1'
#
loop_
_entity.id
_entity.type
_entity.pdbx_description
1 polymer ?
#
loop_
_entity_poly.entity_id
_entity_poly.type
_entity_poly.pdbx_seq_one_letter_code
_entity_poly.pdbx_strand_id
1 'polypeptide(L)' 'MTERTAMLHGDTVYRIHWKLGTDLLVGVCYCGAEHESEDPVELWEWLLAHPGGHDDPAPTGDPVLAGAGSAR' A
#
# COMPACT_ATOMS: atom_id res chain seq x y z
N MET A 1 18.01 -8.11 -20.84
CA MET A 1 16.69 -7.55 -20.48
C MET A 1 16.50 -7.69 -18.97
N THR A 2 17.39 -7.09 -18.18
CA THR A 2 17.51 -7.36 -16.73
C THR A 2 17.68 -6.07 -15.91
N GLU A 3 17.60 -4.90 -16.55
CA GLU A 3 17.63 -3.57 -15.92
C GLU A 3 16.23 -2.97 -15.70
N ARG A 4 15.15 -3.70 -16.01
CA ARG A 4 13.80 -3.12 -16.16
C ARG A 4 13.08 -2.73 -14.87
N THR A 5 13.75 -2.78 -13.72
CA THR A 5 13.14 -2.35 -12.46
C THR A 5 14.21 -1.92 -11.47
N ALA A 6 15.10 -1.00 -11.85
CA ALA A 6 15.46 0.00 -10.85
C ALA A 6 14.11 0.64 -10.47
N MET A 7 13.58 0.30 -9.29
CA MET A 7 12.25 0.70 -8.84
C MET A 7 12.03 2.16 -9.21
N LEU A 8 10.97 2.47 -9.95
CA LEU A 8 10.68 3.87 -10.29
C LEU A 8 10.34 4.60 -8.98
N HIS A 9 10.84 5.81 -8.83
CA HIS A 9 10.59 6.68 -7.67
C HIS A 9 10.17 8.07 -8.17
N GLY A 10 9.52 8.84 -7.31
CA GLY A 10 9.03 10.19 -7.63
C GLY A 10 7.52 10.31 -7.41
N ASP A 11 7.05 11.56 -7.43
CA ASP A 11 5.65 11.96 -7.24
C ASP A 11 4.72 11.63 -8.42
N THR A 12 5.31 11.32 -9.57
CA THR A 12 4.59 10.86 -10.77
C THR A 12 4.49 9.34 -10.87
N VAL A 13 4.98 8.61 -9.86
CA VAL A 13 5.00 7.15 -9.84
C VAL A 13 3.95 6.64 -8.85
N TYR A 14 2.92 5.98 -9.38
CA TYR A 14 1.92 5.25 -8.62
C TYR A 14 2.20 3.75 -8.68
N ARG A 15 2.07 3.04 -7.56
CA ARG A 15 2.32 1.60 -7.50
C ARG A 15 1.03 0.87 -7.21
N ILE A 16 0.73 -0.15 -8.01
CA ILE A 16 -0.43 -1.00 -7.84
C ILE A 16 0.03 -2.44 -7.95
N HIS A 17 -0.43 -3.28 -7.04
CA HIS A 17 -0.19 -4.71 -7.08
C HIS A 17 -1.43 -5.48 -6.63
N TRP A 18 -1.60 -6.70 -7.13
CA TRP A 18 -2.65 -7.60 -6.67
C TRP A 18 -2.22 -8.32 -5.41
N LYS A 19 -3.17 -8.49 -4.49
CA LYS A 19 -3.04 -9.40 -3.36
C LYS A 19 -3.28 -10.82 -3.85
N LEU A 20 -2.32 -11.70 -3.60
CA LEU A 20 -2.35 -13.06 -4.16
C LEU A 20 -3.55 -13.85 -3.63
N GLY A 21 -4.29 -14.48 -4.53
CA GLY A 21 -5.47 -15.30 -4.19
C GLY A 21 -6.75 -14.50 -3.95
N THR A 22 -6.76 -13.20 -4.22
CA THR A 22 -7.96 -12.34 -4.15
C THR A 22 -8.07 -11.48 -5.40
N ASP A 23 -9.22 -10.81 -5.55
CA ASP A 23 -9.44 -9.77 -6.57
C ASP A 23 -9.09 -8.37 -6.04
N LEU A 24 -8.39 -8.28 -4.90
CA LEU A 24 -8.02 -7.01 -4.27
C LEU A 24 -6.76 -6.43 -4.92
N LEU A 25 -6.86 -5.17 -5.31
CA LEU A 25 -5.74 -4.31 -5.68
C LEU A 25 -5.28 -3.51 -4.46
N VAL A 26 -3.96 -3.39 -4.31
CA VAL A 26 -3.31 -2.55 -3.31
C VAL A 26 -2.61 -1.41 -4.06
N GLY A 27 -3.10 -0.19 -3.87
CA GLY A 27 -2.50 1.03 -4.39
C GLY A 27 -1.61 1.68 -3.35
N VAL A 28 -0.43 2.13 -3.74
CA VAL A 28 0.51 2.89 -2.91
C VAL A 28 0.79 4.22 -3.60
N CYS A 29 0.38 5.31 -2.95
CA CYS A 29 0.69 6.65 -3.42
C CYS A 29 2.19 6.94 -3.28
N TYR A 30 2.71 7.90 -4.04
CA TYR A 30 4.08 8.39 -3.87
C TYR A 30 4.37 8.92 -2.45
N CYS A 31 3.34 9.36 -1.71
CA CYS A 31 3.48 9.80 -0.32
C CYS A 31 3.57 8.64 0.68
N GLY A 32 3.39 7.39 0.24
CA GLY A 32 3.44 6.19 1.07
C GLY A 32 2.10 5.76 1.67
N ALA A 33 1.02 6.51 1.45
CA ALA A 33 -0.32 6.05 1.82
C ALA A 33 -0.71 4.82 1.00
N GLU A 34 -1.45 3.90 1.63
CA GLU A 34 -1.95 2.66 1.01
C GLU A 34 -3.48 2.61 1.05
N HIS A 35 -4.08 2.04 0.01
CA HIS A 35 -5.53 1.76 -0.05
C HIS A 35 -5.77 0.44 -0.78
N GLU A 36 -6.76 -0.32 -0.32
CA GLU A 36 -7.19 -1.57 -0.95
C GLU A 36 -8.57 -1.38 -1.59
N SER A 37 -8.73 -1.84 -2.84
CA SER A 37 -10.04 -1.91 -3.49
C SER A 37 -10.08 -3.04 -4.52
N GLU A 38 -11.26 -3.63 -4.71
CA GLU A 38 -11.52 -4.57 -5.82
C GLU A 38 -11.89 -3.82 -7.11
N ASP A 39 -12.26 -2.54 -7.02
CA ASP A 39 -12.57 -1.68 -8.17
C ASP A 39 -11.33 -0.89 -8.63
N PRO A 40 -10.78 -1.16 -9.83
CA PRO A 40 -9.65 -0.42 -10.35
C PRO A 40 -9.93 1.08 -10.52
N VAL A 41 -11.17 1.49 -10.81
CA VAL A 41 -11.52 2.90 -11.03
C VAL A 41 -11.45 3.64 -9.70
N GLU A 42 -12.09 3.11 -8.66
CA GLU A 42 -12.03 3.66 -7.30
C GLU A 42 -10.57 3.81 -6.84
N LEU A 43 -9.74 2.79 -7.07
CA LEU A 43 -8.33 2.86 -6.68
C LEU A 43 -7.56 3.96 -7.40
N TRP A 44 -7.81 4.16 -8.70
CA TRP A 44 -7.19 5.23 -9.46
C TRP A 44 -7.68 6.62 -9.06
N GLU A 45 -8.98 6.77 -8.80
CA GLU A 45 -9.55 8.01 -8.27
C GLU A 45 -8.89 8.39 -6.94
N TRP A 46 -8.70 7.42 -6.05
CA TRP A 46 -7.98 7.61 -4.79
C TRP A 46 -6.52 8.03 -5.01
N LEU A 47 -5.75 7.28 -5.82
CA LEU A 47 -4.33 7.56 -6.08
C LEU A 47 -4.09 8.98 -6.66
N LEU A 48 -4.98 9.43 -7.53
CA LEU A 48 -4.89 10.73 -8.20
C LEU A 48 -5.40 11.90 -7.34
N ALA A 49 -6.08 11.63 -6.23
CA ALA A 49 -6.63 12.66 -5.34
C ALA A 49 -5.58 13.31 -4.40
N HIS A 50 -4.33 12.85 -4.40
CA HIS A 50 -3.26 13.48 -3.62
C HIS A 50 -3.00 14.94 -4.05
N PRO A 51 -2.80 15.91 -3.13
CA PRO A 51 -2.64 15.80 -1.67
C PRO A 51 -3.94 15.88 -0.84
N GLY A 52 -5.10 16.10 -1.46
CA GLY A 52 -6.36 16.33 -0.73
C GLY A 52 -7.15 15.07 -0.35
N GLY A 53 -6.75 13.90 -0.86
CA GLY A 53 -7.49 12.64 -0.70
C GLY A 53 -6.88 11.62 0.26
N HIS A 54 -5.71 11.90 0.85
CA HIS A 54 -5.06 11.00 1.81
C HIS A 54 -5.06 11.68 3.18
N ASP A 55 -6.08 11.43 4.00
CA ASP A 55 -5.96 11.67 5.43
C ASP A 55 -4.88 10.71 5.97
N ASP A 56 -3.93 11.21 6.78
CA ASP A 56 -2.81 10.41 7.30
C ASP A 56 -3.30 9.07 7.87
N PRO A 57 -2.83 7.91 7.36
CA PRO A 57 -3.16 6.64 7.98
C PRO A 57 -2.59 6.61 9.40
N ALA A 58 -3.45 6.28 10.35
CA ALA A 58 -3.09 6.04 11.75
C ALA A 58 -1.83 5.16 11.86
N PRO A 59 -0.97 5.37 12.88
CA PRO A 59 0.29 4.64 12.99
C PRO A 59 0.04 3.14 12.97
N THR A 60 0.64 2.47 11.99
CA THR A 60 0.70 1.01 11.87
C THR A 60 1.24 0.45 13.18
N GLY A 61 0.37 -0.23 13.94
CA GLY A 61 0.78 -0.87 15.19
C GLY A 61 1.91 -1.85 14.93
N ASP A 62 2.98 -1.73 15.71
CA ASP A 62 4.06 -2.71 15.76
C ASP A 62 3.47 -4.11 15.92
N PRO A 63 3.93 -5.13 15.18
CA PRO A 63 3.63 -6.51 15.52
C PRO A 63 4.48 -6.86 16.75
N VAL A 64 4.06 -6.45 17.94
CA VAL A 64 4.58 -7.05 19.17
C VAL A 64 4.09 -8.49 19.21
N LEU A 65 5.05 -9.39 19.01
CA LEU A 65 4.89 -10.82 18.96
C LEU A 65 4.05 -11.32 20.14
N ALA A 66 2.85 -11.81 19.83
CA ALA A 66 2.09 -12.65 20.72
C ALA A 66 2.85 -13.97 20.92
N GLY A 67 3.31 -14.22 22.14
CA GLY A 67 3.56 -15.57 22.64
C GLY A 67 4.96 -15.83 23.19
N ALA A 68 5.10 -15.80 24.51
CA ALA A 68 5.83 -16.83 25.25
C ALA A 68 5.27 -16.91 26.68
N GLY A 69 4.25 -17.75 26.85
CA GLY A 69 4.02 -18.35 28.15
C GLY A 69 5.21 -19.24 28.50
N SER A 70 5.79 -19.04 29.68
CA SER A 70 6.50 -20.10 30.38
C SER A 70 6.41 -19.88 31.89
N ALA A 71 5.73 -20.84 32.48
CA ALA A 71 5.78 -21.33 33.85
C ALA A 71 6.84 -20.70 34.79
N ARG A 72 6.36 -20.30 35.97
CA ARG A 72 6.98 -20.66 37.24
C ARG A 72 5.90 -21.01 38.26
#